data_AF-A0A932RLI8-F1
#
_entry.id   AF-A0A932RLI8-F1
#
_cell.length_a   1.000
_cell.length_b   1.000
_cell.length_c   1.000
_cell.angle_alpha   90.00
_cell.angle_beta   90.00
_cell.angle_gamma   90.00
#
_symmetry.space_group_name_H-M   'P 1'
#
loop_
_entity.id
_entity.type
_entity.pdbx_description
1 polymer ?
#
loop_
_entity_poly.entity_id
_entity_poly.type
_entity_poly.pdbx_seq_one_letter_code
_entity_poly.pdbx_strand_id
1 'polypeptide(L)'
;MYKRINITLPDETIRLIDRVTKRGNRSRFIDRAVKRYVDEAGRRNLRMLMKEEAIRWAERDLKLAEEWFPLEEEACQHIEK
;
A
#
# COMPACT_ATOMS: atom_id res chain seq x y z
N MET A 1 14.16 16.90 10.63
CA MET A 1 13.82 18.33 10.74
C MET A 1 12.34 18.42 11.10
N TYR A 2 11.96 19.12 12.18
CA TYR A 2 10.57 19.23 12.63
C TYR A 2 10.03 20.63 12.29
N LYS A 3 8.86 20.71 11.64
CA LYS A 3 8.16 21.98 11.37
C LYS A 3 6.98 22.10 12.32
N ARG A 4 6.86 23.22 13.03
CA ARG A 4 5.72 23.48 13.91
C ARG A 4 4.56 24.02 13.07
N ILE A 5 3.40 23.40 13.20
CA ILE A 5 2.18 23.73 12.45
C ILE A 5 1.06 23.84 13.50
N ASN A 6 0.22 24.87 13.41
CA ASN A 6 -0.98 24.96 14.22
C ASN A 6 -2.10 24.20 13.52
N ILE A 7 -2.67 23.20 14.19
CA ILE A 7 -3.78 22.40 13.67
C ILE A 7 -4.90 22.38 14.71
N THR A 8 -6.13 22.49 14.25
CA THR A 8 -7.31 22.33 15.09
C THR A 8 -7.72 20.86 15.06
N LEU A 9 -7.82 20.24 16.24
CA LEU A 9 -8.28 18.86 16.39
C LEU A 9 -9.49 18.85 17.33
N PRO A 10 -10.45 17.94 17.13
CA PRO A 10 -11.55 17.76 18.07
C PRO A 10 -11.04 17.40 19.47
N ASP A 11 -11.70 17.92 20.50
CA ASP A 11 -11.32 17.68 21.90
C ASP A 11 -11.25 16.20 22.25
N GLU A 12 -12.14 15.38 21.69
CA GLU A 12 -12.15 13.93 21.86
C GLU A 12 -10.84 13.29 21.36
N THR A 13 -10.32 13.77 20.23
CA THR A 13 -9.06 13.28 19.64
C THR A 13 -7.89 13.68 20.53
N ILE A 14 -7.89 14.90 21.07
CA ILE A 14 -6.86 15.36 22.01
C ILE A 14 -6.88 14.50 23.28
N ARG A 15 -8.07 14.18 23.82
CA ARG A 15 -8.21 13.29 24.98
C ARG A 15 -7.67 11.89 24.72
N LEU A 16 -7.88 11.34 23.52
CA LEU A 16 -7.32 10.04 23.12
C LEU A 16 -5.79 10.10 23.05
N ILE A 17 -5.23 11.14 22.44
CA ILE A 17 -3.78 11.35 22.37
C ILE A 17 -3.19 11.49 23.79
N ASP A 18 -3.86 12.23 24.67
CA ASP A 18 -3.42 12.44 26.06
C ASP A 18 -3.49 11.17 26.91
N ARG A 19 -4.43 10.28 26.64
CA ARG A 19 -4.52 8.97 27.29
C ARG A 19 -3.36 8.05 26.90
N VAL A 20 -2.93 8.11 25.64
CA VAL A 20 -1.93 7.18 25.08
C VAL A 20 -0.50 7.73 25.22
N THR A 21 -0.33 9.05 25.32
CA THR A 21 0.99 9.68 25.34
C THR A 21 1.33 10.27 26.71
N LYS A 22 2.55 10.02 27.19
CA LYS A 22 3.11 10.77 28.33
C LYS A 22 3.46 12.20 27.88
N ARG A 23 3.38 13.16 28.81
CA ARG A 23 3.67 14.60 28.58
C ARG A 23 4.93 14.76 27.71
N GLY A 24 4.79 15.48 26.60
CA GLY A 24 5.87 15.77 25.64
C GLY A 24 5.93 14.91 24.38
N ASN A 25 5.19 13.79 24.30
CA ASN A 25 5.23 12.88 23.13
C ASN A 25 4.08 13.04 22.11
N ARG A 26 3.23 14.07 22.26
CA ARG A 26 2.07 14.31 21.38
C ARG A 26 2.48 14.43 19.91
N SER A 27 3.48 15.26 19.60
CA SER A 27 3.95 15.46 18.22
C SER A 27 4.52 14.18 17.60
N ARG A 28 5.24 13.37 18.39
CA ARG A 28 5.79 12.08 17.93
C ARG A 28 4.69 11.06 17.66
N PHE A 29 3.62 11.08 18.46
CA PHE A 29 2.46 10.22 18.25
C PHE A 29 1.69 10.62 16.98
N ILE A 30 1.46 11.92 16.78
CA ILE A 30 0.81 12.45 15.57
C ILE A 30 1.64 12.10 14.33
N ASP A 31 2.96 12.30 14.32
CA ASP A 31 3.83 11.93 13.20
C ASP A 31 3.70 10.43 12.85
N ARG A 32 3.71 9.56 13.85
CA ARG A 32 3.54 8.12 13.64
C ARG A 32 2.16 7.76 13.09
N ALA A 33 1.11 8.38 13.62
CA ALA A 33 -0.26 8.14 13.18
C ALA A 33 -0.45 8.56 11.72
N VAL A 34 0.07 9.72 11.34
CA VAL A 34 0.01 10.22 9.95
C VAL A 34 0.77 9.30 9.00
N LYS A 35 2.02 8.92 9.32
CA LYS A 35 2.79 7.99 8.48
C LYS A 35 2.05 6.67 8.28
N ARG A 36 1.53 6.10 9.37
CA ARG A 36 0.78 4.84 9.28
C ARG A 36 -0.49 4.98 8.44
N TYR A 37 -1.22 6.09 8.58
CA TYR A 37 -2.41 6.33 7.79
C TYR A 37 -2.08 6.44 6.29
N VAL A 38 -1.03 7.19 5.94
CA VAL A 38 -0.57 7.33 4.55
C VAL A 38 -0.11 5.98 3.99
N ASP A 39 0.64 5.18 4.75
CA ASP A 39 1.09 3.85 4.32
C ASP A 39 -0.08 2.88 4.12
N GLU A 40 -1.10 2.94 4.97
CA GLU A 40 -2.32 2.12 4.82
C GLU A 40 -3.19 2.58 3.66
N ALA A 41 -3.40 3.88 3.50
CA ALA A 41 -4.16 4.47 2.40
C ALA A 41 -3.47 4.21 1.06
N GLY A 42 -2.15 4.40 0.98
CA GLY A 42 -1.34 4.10 -0.19
C GLY A 42 -1.42 2.64 -0.59
N ARG A 43 -1.31 1.71 0.37
CA ARG A 43 -1.48 0.26 0.10
C ARG A 43 -2.88 -0.10 -0.38
N ARG A 44 -3.94 0.53 0.13
CA ARG A 44 -5.31 0.32 -0.37
C ARG A 44 -5.45 0.83 -1.81
N ASN A 45 -4.96 2.03 -2.08
CA ASN A 45 -5.01 2.63 -3.41
C ASN A 45 -4.22 1.78 -4.43
N LEU A 46 -3.01 1.36 -4.06
CA LEU A 46 -2.20 0.48 -4.90
C LEU A 46 -2.91 -0.83 -5.21
N ARG A 47 -3.56 -1.48 -4.23
CA ARG A 47 -4.34 -2.70 -4.47
C ARG A 47 -5.52 -2.47 -5.41
N MET A 48 -6.20 -1.32 -5.30
CA MET A 48 -7.30 -0.98 -6.22
C MET A 48 -6.77 -0.79 -7.64
N LEU A 49 -5.73 0.02 -7.82
CA LEU A 49 -5.10 0.24 -9.12
C LEU A 49 -4.58 -1.07 -9.74
N MET A 50 -3.90 -1.92 -8.96
CA MET A 50 -3.42 -3.22 -9.44
C MET A 50 -4.58 -4.09 -9.93
N LYS A 51 -5.71 -4.10 -9.21
CA LYS A 51 -6.89 -4.87 -9.62
C LYS A 51 -7.51 -4.30 -10.90
N GLU A 52 -7.65 -2.99 -11.00
CA GLU A 52 -8.21 -2.32 -12.17
C GLU A 52 -7.37 -2.56 -13.42
N GLU A 53 -6.05 -2.41 -13.31
CA GLU A 53 -5.14 -2.67 -14.41
C GLU A 53 -5.13 -4.17 -14.76
N ALA A 54 -5.04 -5.09 -13.80
CA ALA A 54 -5.10 -6.53 -14.09
C ALA A 54 -6.37 -6.93 -14.86
N ILE A 55 -7.52 -6.32 -14.53
CA ILE A 55 -8.76 -6.54 -15.28
C ILE A 55 -8.68 -5.91 -16.68
N ARG A 56 -8.18 -4.67 -16.79
CA ARG A 56 -8.06 -3.96 -18.07
C ARG A 56 -7.16 -4.69 -19.06
N TRP A 57 -6.05 -5.24 -18.58
CA TRP A 57 -5.05 -5.90 -19.43
C TRP A 57 -5.24 -7.41 -19.55
N ALA A 58 -6.25 -7.99 -18.87
CA ALA A 58 -6.48 -9.44 -18.81
C ALA A 58 -6.50 -10.12 -20.18
N GLU A 59 -7.18 -9.52 -21.16
CA GLU A 59 -7.29 -10.09 -22.52
C GLU A 59 -5.93 -10.10 -23.24
N ARG A 60 -5.18 -9.00 -23.14
CA ARG A 60 -3.83 -8.91 -23.73
C ARG A 60 -2.89 -9.92 -23.07
N ASP A 61 -2.90 -9.96 -21.75
CA ASP A 61 -2.00 -10.80 -20.98
C ASP A 61 -2.33 -12.29 -21.18
N LEU A 62 -3.61 -12.65 -21.33
CA LEU A 62 -4.02 -14.00 -21.71
C LEU A 62 -3.50 -14.38 -23.10
N LYS A 63 -3.71 -13.51 -24.09
CA LYS A 63 -3.24 -13.76 -25.46
C LYS A 63 -1.72 -13.91 -25.52
N LEU A 64 -0.99 -13.08 -24.79
CA LEU A 64 0.46 -13.19 -24.68
C LEU A 64 0.87 -14.53 -24.04
N ALA A 65 0.18 -14.96 -22.99
CA ALA A 65 0.46 -16.25 -22.36
C ALA A 65 0.20 -17.43 -23.33
N GLU A 66 -0.91 -17.39 -24.09
CA GLU A 66 -1.22 -18.41 -25.09
C GLU A 66 -0.18 -18.48 -26.22
N GLU A 67 0.32 -17.33 -26.67
CA GLU A 67 1.37 -17.25 -27.69
C GLU A 67 2.70 -17.86 -27.22
N TRP A 68 3.03 -17.72 -25.94
CA TRP A 68 4.30 -18.18 -25.35
C TRP A 68 4.24 -19.60 -24.79
N PHE A 69 3.04 -20.12 -24.49
CA PHE A 69 2.83 -21.43 -23.89
C PHE A 69 3.56 -22.59 -24.60
N PRO A 70 3.57 -22.69 -25.95
CA PRO A 70 4.28 -23.79 -26.63
C PRO A 70 5.78 -23.78 -26.39
N LEU A 71 6.39 -22.59 -26.33
CA LEU A 71 7.83 -22.42 -26.10
C LEU A 71 8.22 -22.81 -24.67
N GLU A 72 7.35 -22.52 -23.70
CA GLU A 72 7.54 -22.92 -22.31
C GLU A 72 7.41 -24.44 -22.12
N GLU A 73 6.45 -25.06 -22.79
CA GLU A 73 6.25 -26.52 -22.76
C GLU A 73 7.47 -27.26 -23.32
N GLU A 74 8.00 -26.80 -24.45
CA GLU A 74 9.22 -27.35 -25.05
C GLU A 74 10.45 -27.20 -24.12
N ALA A 75 10.57 -26.06 -23.43
CA ALA A 75 11.67 -25.80 -22.49
C ALA A 75 11.58 -26.69 -21.24
N CYS A 76 10.39 -26.87 -20.67
CA CYS A 76 10.18 -27.76 -19.51
C CYS A 76 10.52 -29.22 -19.83
N GLN A 77 10.11 -29.72 -20.99
CA GLN A 77 10.41 -31.09 -21.42
C GLN A 77 11.92 -31.36 -21.63
N HIS A 78 12.71 -30.32 -21.92
CA HIS A 78 14.17 -30.45 -22.04
C HIS A 78 14.89 -30.48 -20.69
N ILE A 79 14.28 -29.97 -19.62
CA ILE A 79 14.87 -29.98 -18.27
C ILE A 79 14.59 -31.31 -17.54
N GLU A 80 13.52 -32.01 -17.90
CA GLU A 80 13.14 -33.30 -17.32
C GLU A 80 13.80 -34.54 -17.98
N LYS A 81 14.70 -34.34 -18.95
CA LYS A 81 15.52 -35.38 -19.60
C LYS A 81 16.96 -35.36 -19.09
#